data_AF-A0A974DY52-F1
#
_entry.id   AF-A0A974DY52-F1
#
_cell.length_a   1.000
_cell.length_b   1.000
_cell.length_c   1.000
_cell.angle_alpha   90.00
_cell.angle_beta   90.00
_cell.angle_gamma   90.00
#
_symmetry.space_group_name_H-M   'P 1'
#
loop_
_entity.id
_entity.type
_entity.pdbx_description
1 polymer ?
#
loop_
_entity_poly.entity_id
_entity_poly.type
_entity_poly.pdbx_seq_one_letter_code
_entity_poly.pdbx_strand_id
1 'polypeptide(L)'
;MNSRKYSNASFEEIGHLVTAIVSLAETCCAKEAAADCYDKKGIGIVLANLCRLGNLPLERKLCLADVKQPPKEFLTLNHPMKSCVNLSKKKLVFSARFLYDYASNYTQAPFLAVVNFIEKYLNMIRECCTKPRQTLCFLKQRLQLKPLHLLTVMSNRLCGRYNIYGEEKFTFE
;
A
#
# COMPACT_ATOMS: atom_id res chain seq x y z
N MET A 1 -1.66 2.48 -2.23
CA MET A 1 -2.19 3.67 -1.51
C MET A 1 -2.95 3.25 -0.26
N ASN A 2 -4.04 2.49 -0.38
CA ASN A 2 -4.91 2.11 0.75
C ASN A 2 -4.18 1.36 1.88
N SER A 3 -3.28 0.41 1.56
CA SER A 3 -2.47 -0.30 2.55
C SER A 3 -1.62 0.63 3.43
N ARG A 4 -1.16 1.77 2.91
CA ARG A 4 -0.42 2.77 3.70
C ARG A 4 -1.34 3.60 4.59
N LYS A 5 -2.52 3.94 4.07
CA LYS A 5 -3.52 4.75 4.77
C LYS A 5 -4.19 3.98 5.90
N TYR A 6 -4.44 2.69 5.69
CA TYR A 6 -5.09 1.78 6.62
C TYR A 6 -4.16 0.61 6.98
N SER A 7 -3.02 0.92 7.60
CA SER A 7 -1.94 -0.04 7.85
C SER A 7 -2.25 -1.14 8.84
N ASN A 8 -3.30 -0.94 9.64
CA ASN A 8 -3.80 -1.92 10.61
C ASN A 8 -4.95 -2.78 10.03
N ALA A 9 -5.50 -2.41 8.87
CA ALA A 9 -6.53 -3.21 8.21
C ALA A 9 -5.90 -4.47 7.61
N SER A 10 -6.67 -5.55 7.58
CA SER A 10 -6.27 -6.84 6.99
C SER A 10 -6.14 -6.77 5.46
N PHE A 11 -5.50 -7.78 4.88
CA PHE A 11 -5.34 -7.88 3.43
C PHE A 11 -6.69 -7.97 2.72
N GLU A 12 -7.63 -8.70 3.33
CA GLU A 12 -8.98 -8.93 2.85
C GLU A 12 -9.78 -7.62 2.85
N GLU A 13 -9.77 -6.88 3.96
CA GLU A 13 -10.44 -5.57 4.07
C GLU A 13 -9.90 -4.56 3.05
N ILE A 14 -8.57 -4.48 2.90
CA ILE A 14 -7.95 -3.63 1.87
C ILE A 14 -8.36 -4.08 0.47
N GLY A 15 -8.42 -5.39 0.21
CA GLY A 15 -8.84 -5.95 -1.07
C GLY A 15 -10.28 -5.57 -1.43
N HIS A 16 -11.20 -5.69 -0.48
CA HIS A 16 -12.59 -5.26 -0.64
C HIS A 16 -12.70 -3.76 -0.92
N LEU A 17 -11.96 -2.95 -0.16
CA LEU A 17 -11.94 -1.50 -0.35
C LEU A 17 -11.40 -1.10 -1.74
N VAL A 18 -10.27 -1.70 -2.17
CA VAL A 18 -9.70 -1.45 -3.50
C VAL A 18 -10.69 -1.84 -4.59
N THR A 19 -11.33 -3.00 -4.47
CA THR A 19 -12.32 -3.48 -5.45
C THR A 19 -13.51 -2.51 -5.55
N ALA A 20 -14.02 -2.04 -4.41
CA ALA A 20 -15.11 -1.07 -4.37
C ALA A 20 -14.71 0.27 -5.02
N ILE A 21 -13.51 0.79 -4.72
CA ILE A 21 -13.01 2.05 -5.31
C ILE A 21 -12.80 1.91 -6.82
N VAL A 22 -12.21 0.81 -7.28
CA VAL A 22 -11.98 0.58 -8.72
C VAL A 22 -13.32 0.45 -9.46
N SER A 23 -14.26 -0.33 -8.93
CA SER A 23 -15.59 -0.48 -9.53
C SER A 23 -16.35 0.86 -9.60
N LEU A 24 -16.23 1.71 -8.57
CA LEU A 24 -16.77 3.06 -8.58
C LEU A 24 -16.16 3.89 -9.71
N ALA A 25 -14.82 3.88 -9.82
CA ALA A 25 -14.10 4.63 -10.84
C ALA A 25 -14.48 4.15 -12.26
N GLU A 26 -14.50 2.84 -12.50
CA GLU A 26 -14.92 2.26 -13.78
C GLU A 26 -16.35 2.68 -14.14
N THR A 27 -17.27 2.68 -13.16
CA THR A 27 -18.66 3.03 -13.41
C THR A 27 -18.86 4.52 -13.63
N CYS A 28 -18.18 5.38 -12.85
CA CYS A 28 -18.40 6.82 -12.90
C CYS A 28 -17.50 7.55 -13.90
N CYS A 29 -16.44 6.91 -14.41
CA CYS A 29 -15.64 7.41 -15.53
C CYS A 29 -16.11 6.88 -16.89
N ALA A 30 -17.19 6.09 -16.94
CA ALA A 30 -17.83 5.68 -18.20
C ALA A 30 -18.44 6.91 -18.91
N LYS A 31 -18.46 6.88 -20.25
CA LYS A 31 -18.93 8.03 -21.07
C LYS A 31 -20.37 8.44 -20.77
N GLU A 32 -21.22 7.49 -20.37
CA GLU A 32 -22.64 7.73 -20.06
C GLU A 32 -22.90 7.99 -18.57
N ALA A 33 -21.86 8.13 -17.75
CA ALA A 33 -22.05 8.35 -16.32
C ALA A 33 -22.66 9.73 -16.03
N ALA A 34 -23.59 9.77 -15.06
CA ALA A 34 -24.14 11.02 -14.56
C ALA A 34 -23.05 11.89 -13.92
N ALA A 35 -23.17 13.21 -14.04
CA ALA A 35 -22.19 14.17 -13.51
C ALA A 35 -21.97 14.04 -11.99
N ASP A 36 -22.98 13.58 -11.25
CA ASP A 36 -22.96 13.38 -9.80
C ASP A 36 -22.74 11.90 -9.38
N CYS A 37 -22.35 11.04 -10.33
CA CYS A 37 -22.17 9.60 -10.10
C CYS A 37 -21.21 9.33 -8.93
N TYR A 38 -20.08 10.04 -8.90
CA TYR A 38 -19.04 9.82 -7.90
C TYR A 38 -19.51 10.20 -6.49
N ASP A 39 -20.23 11.31 -6.34
CA ASP A 39 -20.72 11.77 -5.05
C ASP A 39 -21.80 10.83 -4.51
N LYS A 40 -22.78 10.47 -5.35
CA LYS A 40 -23.87 9.57 -4.95
C LYS A 40 -23.37 8.19 -4.57
N LYS A 41 -22.52 7.58 -5.40
CA LYS A 41 -22.04 6.21 -5.19
C LYS A 41 -20.88 6.15 -4.18
N GLY A 42 -20.03 7.17 -4.13
CA GLY A 42 -18.91 7.26 -3.18
C GLY A 42 -19.37 7.32 -1.72
N ILE A 43 -20.45 8.08 -1.45
CA ILE A 43 -21.09 8.08 -0.12
C ILE A 43 -21.61 6.68 0.24
N GLY A 44 -22.17 5.95 -0.73
CA GLY A 44 -22.65 4.57 -0.55
C GLY A 44 -21.54 3.59 -0.15
N ILE A 45 -20.33 3.73 -0.69
CA ILE A 45 -19.19 2.87 -0.34
C ILE A 45 -18.66 3.16 1.07
N VAL A 46 -18.61 4.43 1.46
CA VAL A 46 -18.22 4.84 2.82
C VAL A 46 -19.26 4.36 3.85
N LEU A 47 -20.54 4.49 3.53
CA LEU A 47 -21.64 3.97 4.35
C LEU A 47 -21.57 2.44 4.50
N ALA A 48 -21.43 1.71 3.40
CA ALA A 48 -21.41 0.25 3.40
C ALA A 48 -20.23 -0.35 4.17
N ASN A 49 -19.07 0.30 4.15
CA ASN A 49 -17.83 -0.26 4.72
C ASN A 49 -17.49 0.27 6.12
N LEU A 50 -18.01 1.43 6.55
CA LEU A 50 -17.62 2.05 7.82
C LEU A 50 -18.78 2.32 8.78
N CYS A 51 -20.05 2.43 8.33
CA CYS A 51 -21.14 2.91 9.19
C CYS A 51 -22.53 2.38 8.79
N ARG A 52 -23.14 1.53 9.64
CA ARG A 52 -24.53 1.00 9.53
C ARG A 52 -25.66 2.05 9.61
N LEU A 53 -25.36 3.35 9.57
CA LEU A 53 -26.35 4.42 9.72
C LEU A 53 -26.29 5.32 8.48
N GLY A 54 -27.44 5.49 7.82
CA GLY A 54 -27.61 6.26 6.58
C GLY A 54 -27.17 7.73 6.68
N ASN A 55 -27.16 8.40 5.53
CA ASN A 55 -26.76 9.80 5.28
C ASN A 55 -25.72 10.35 6.27
N LEU A 56 -24.43 10.21 5.93
CA LEU A 56 -23.36 10.86 6.70
C LEU A 56 -23.50 12.39 6.60
N PRO A 57 -23.69 13.11 7.73
CA PRO A 57 -23.62 14.57 7.75
C PRO A 57 -22.25 15.06 7.27
N LEU A 58 -22.18 16.28 6.73
CA LEU A 58 -20.95 16.88 6.20
C LEU A 58 -19.79 16.81 7.21
N GLU A 59 -20.07 17.16 8.48
CA GLU A 59 -19.12 17.11 9.59
C GLU A 59 -18.50 15.72 9.78
N ARG A 60 -19.28 14.66 9.59
CA ARG A 60 -18.80 13.29 9.73
C ARG A 60 -17.89 12.88 8.57
N LYS A 61 -18.13 13.38 7.36
CA LYS A 61 -17.23 13.18 6.22
C LYS A 61 -15.88 13.85 6.45
N LEU A 62 -15.90 15.07 7.00
CA LEU A 62 -14.70 15.82 7.35
C LEU A 62 -13.90 15.09 8.45
N CYS A 63 -14.58 14.65 9.51
CA CYS A 63 -13.96 13.86 10.58
C CYS A 63 -13.29 12.59 10.05
N LEU A 64 -13.96 11.82 9.19
CA LEU A 64 -13.38 10.61 8.58
C LEU A 64 -12.21 10.92 7.63
N ALA A 65 -12.21 12.08 6.97
CA ALA A 65 -11.11 12.52 6.12
C ALA A 65 -9.86 12.88 6.95
N ASP A 66 -10.06 13.39 8.17
CA ASP A 66 -9.00 13.83 9.07
C ASP A 66 -8.40 12.71 9.94
N VAL A 67 -8.98 11.51 9.95
CA VAL A 67 -8.44 10.38 10.71
C VAL A 67 -7.03 10.02 10.22
N LYS A 68 -6.04 10.32 11.05
CA LYS A 68 -4.64 9.93 10.85
C LYS A 68 -4.39 8.57 11.51
N GLN A 69 -3.70 7.68 10.81
CA GLN A 69 -3.21 6.45 11.43
C GLN A 69 -1.82 6.67 12.04
N PRO A 70 -1.57 6.17 13.27
CA PRO A 70 -0.25 6.25 13.86
C PRO A 70 0.76 5.47 13.02
N PRO A 71 2.04 5.87 13.01
CA PRO A 71 3.09 5.08 12.40
C PRO A 71 3.11 3.67 13.02
N LYS A 72 3.33 2.66 12.18
CA LYS A 72 3.49 1.30 12.67
C LYS A 72 4.88 1.17 13.30
N GLU A 73 4.93 0.98 14.62
CA GLU A 73 6.19 0.89 15.37
C GLU A 73 6.97 -0.40 15.04
N PHE A 74 6.27 -1.48 14.66
CA PHE A 74 6.87 -2.79 14.40
C PHE A 74 6.65 -3.23 12.94
N LEU A 75 7.76 -3.37 12.21
CA LEU A 75 7.77 -3.93 10.87
C LEU A 75 7.59 -5.44 10.96
N THR A 76 6.52 -5.95 10.34
CA THR A 76 6.17 -7.39 10.29
C THR A 76 6.55 -8.01 8.95
N LEU A 77 7.72 -7.63 8.43
CA LEU A 77 8.21 -8.14 7.15
C LEU A 77 8.84 -9.52 7.33
N ASN A 78 7.98 -10.54 7.32
CA ASN A 78 8.43 -11.89 7.00
C ASN A 78 8.73 -11.90 5.50
N HIS A 79 9.97 -11.59 5.11
CA HIS A 79 10.43 -11.71 3.73
C HIS A 79 10.29 -13.19 3.32
N PRO A 80 9.24 -13.61 2.59
CA PRO A 80 8.99 -15.02 2.33
C PRO A 80 9.86 -15.38 1.12
N MET A 81 11.14 -15.53 1.37
CA MET A 81 12.13 -15.83 0.36
C MET A 81 12.31 -17.34 0.21
N LYS A 82 11.20 -18.05 0.08
CA LYS A 82 11.23 -19.50 -0.05
C LYS A 82 10.56 -19.90 -1.36
N SER A 83 11.36 -19.75 -2.41
CA SER A 83 11.25 -20.35 -3.74
C SER A 83 10.28 -19.72 -4.75
N CYS A 84 10.75 -19.66 -6.00
CA CYS A 84 9.95 -19.36 -7.19
C CYS A 84 8.75 -20.32 -7.40
N VAL A 85 8.65 -21.40 -6.61
CA VAL A 85 7.59 -22.41 -6.69
C VAL A 85 6.22 -21.82 -6.33
N ASN A 86 6.15 -20.92 -5.35
CA ASN A 86 4.90 -20.28 -4.97
C ASN A 86 4.44 -19.22 -5.99
N LEU A 87 5.37 -18.70 -6.80
CA LEU A 87 5.09 -17.69 -7.81
C LEU A 87 4.36 -18.28 -9.03
N SER A 88 4.68 -19.51 -9.44
CA SER A 88 4.11 -20.09 -10.66
C SER A 88 2.63 -20.41 -10.51
N LYS A 89 2.18 -20.78 -9.31
CA LYS A 89 0.80 -21.18 -9.04
C LYS A 89 -0.14 -20.01 -8.79
N LYS A 90 0.33 -18.91 -8.18
CA LYS A 90 -0.52 -17.76 -7.78
C LYS A 90 0.19 -16.41 -7.89
N LYS A 91 0.71 -16.07 -9.07
CA LYS A 91 1.45 -14.82 -9.34
C LYS A 91 0.70 -13.56 -8.87
N LEU A 92 -0.59 -13.44 -9.19
CA LEU A 92 -1.39 -12.26 -8.86
C LEU A 92 -1.58 -12.09 -7.35
N VAL A 93 -1.93 -13.18 -6.64
CA VAL A 93 -2.12 -13.17 -5.18
C VAL A 93 -0.82 -12.86 -4.46
N PHE A 94 0.30 -13.44 -4.93
CA PHE A 94 1.62 -13.14 -4.38
C PHE A 94 1.96 -11.65 -4.53
N SER A 95 1.79 -11.07 -5.73
CA SER A 95 2.09 -9.66 -5.97
C SER A 95 1.19 -8.74 -5.14
N ALA A 96 -0.10 -9.03 -5.05
CA ALA A 96 -1.04 -8.27 -4.24
C ALA A 96 -0.69 -8.35 -2.74
N ARG A 97 -0.36 -9.55 -2.24
CA ARG A 97 0.00 -9.75 -0.84
C ARG A 97 1.30 -9.05 -0.49
N PHE A 98 2.31 -9.16 -1.35
CA PHE A 98 3.58 -8.44 -1.19
C PHE A 98 3.38 -6.93 -1.19
N LEU A 99 2.57 -6.40 -2.10
CA LEU A 99 2.24 -4.97 -2.13
C LEU A 99 1.59 -4.52 -0.82
N TYR A 100 0.61 -5.28 -0.35
CA TYR A 100 -0.05 -5.01 0.93
C TYR A 100 0.94 -5.05 2.10
N ASP A 101 1.70 -6.13 2.26
CA ASP A 101 2.62 -6.29 3.39
C ASP A 101 3.70 -5.20 3.37
N TYR A 102 4.29 -4.91 2.21
CA TYR A 102 5.34 -3.89 2.10
C TYR A 102 4.77 -2.47 2.36
N ALA A 103 3.66 -2.13 1.73
CA ALA A 103 3.05 -0.81 1.86
C ALA A 103 2.49 -0.55 3.27
N SER A 104 1.88 -1.54 3.92
CA SER A 104 1.37 -1.42 5.29
C SER A 104 2.48 -1.30 6.34
N ASN A 105 3.71 -1.73 6.03
CA ASN A 105 4.86 -1.59 6.92
C ASN A 105 5.60 -0.24 6.71
N TYR A 106 5.59 0.31 5.49
CA TYR A 106 6.25 1.58 5.16
C TYR A 106 5.23 2.71 4.92
N THR A 107 4.42 3.01 5.93
CA THR A 107 3.32 3.98 5.83
C THR A 107 3.80 5.42 5.68
N GLN A 108 4.94 5.74 6.30
CA GLN A 108 5.52 7.08 6.37
C GLN A 108 6.53 7.36 5.26
N ALA A 109 6.99 6.34 4.54
CA ALA A 109 7.87 6.53 3.38
C ALA A 109 7.14 7.28 2.25
N PRO A 110 7.85 8.10 1.45
CA PRO A 110 7.28 8.72 0.25
C PRO A 110 6.61 7.69 -0.66
N PHE A 111 5.42 8.03 -1.16
CA PHE A 111 4.61 7.10 -1.98
C PHE A 111 5.39 6.52 -3.15
N LEU A 112 6.09 7.38 -3.88
CA LEU A 112 6.87 6.99 -5.06
C LEU A 112 8.03 6.05 -4.71
N ALA A 113 8.67 6.20 -3.55
CA ALA A 113 9.73 5.30 -3.11
C ALA A 113 9.18 3.89 -2.86
N VAL A 114 8.01 3.80 -2.20
CA VAL A 114 7.33 2.53 -1.93
C VAL A 114 6.91 1.84 -3.23
N VAL A 115 6.26 2.56 -4.15
CA VAL A 115 5.81 2.01 -5.44
C VAL A 115 7.00 1.54 -6.28
N ASN A 116 8.03 2.37 -6.43
CA ASN A 116 9.22 2.04 -7.21
C ASN A 116 9.93 0.80 -6.65
N PHE A 117 10.03 0.68 -5.32
CA PHE A 117 10.60 -0.51 -4.70
C PHE A 117 9.79 -1.76 -5.03
N ILE A 118 8.46 -1.70 -4.88
CA ILE A 118 7.57 -2.83 -5.15
C ILE A 118 7.68 -3.28 -6.60
N GLU A 119 7.63 -2.34 -7.55
CA GLU A 119 7.75 -2.63 -8.97
C GLU A 119 9.08 -3.31 -9.31
N LYS A 120 10.20 -2.73 -8.87
CA LYS A 120 11.53 -3.32 -9.10
C LYS A 120 11.68 -4.69 -8.44
N TYR A 121 11.13 -4.88 -7.25
CA TYR A 121 11.16 -6.16 -6.56
C TYR A 121 10.35 -7.23 -7.29
N LEU A 122 9.15 -6.90 -7.77
CA LEU A 122 8.31 -7.83 -8.54
C LEU A 122 8.91 -8.16 -9.90
N ASN A 123 9.59 -7.20 -10.55
CA ASN A 123 10.34 -7.43 -11.78
C ASN A 123 11.55 -8.33 -11.53
N MET A 124 12.33 -8.10 -10.47
CA MET A 124 13.42 -8.98 -10.06
C MET A 124 12.96 -10.43 -9.91
N ILE A 125 11.83 -10.64 -9.22
CA ILE A 125 11.27 -11.98 -9.05
C ILE A 125 10.89 -12.58 -10.40
N ARG A 126 10.20 -11.82 -11.25
CA ARG A 126 9.78 -12.27 -12.59
C ARG A 126 10.97 -12.72 -13.43
N GLU A 127 12.05 -11.93 -13.44
CA GLU A 127 13.25 -12.22 -14.21
C GLU A 127 14.03 -13.40 -13.62
N CYS A 128 14.37 -13.34 -12.33
CA CYS A 128 15.23 -14.34 -11.72
C CYS A 128 14.60 -15.72 -11.60
N CYS A 129 13.26 -15.81 -11.51
CA CYS A 129 12.57 -17.10 -11.51
C CYS A 129 12.57 -17.81 -12.87
N THR A 130 12.86 -17.11 -13.97
CA THR A 130 12.98 -17.70 -15.32
C THR A 130 14.41 -18.16 -15.66
N LYS A 131 15.40 -17.82 -14.83
CA LYS A 131 16.81 -18.13 -15.08
C LYS A 131 17.21 -19.45 -14.41
N PRO A 132 18.12 -20.24 -15.02
CA PRO A 132 18.59 -21.50 -14.45
C PRO A 132 19.41 -21.31 -13.16
N ARG A 133 20.20 -20.24 -13.07
CA ARG A 133 20.99 -19.88 -11.86
C ARG A 133 20.25 -18.85 -11.00
N GLN A 134 19.12 -19.26 -10.40
CA GLN A 134 18.24 -18.37 -9.63
C GLN A 134 18.96 -17.63 -8.50
N THR A 135 19.77 -18.33 -7.70
CA THR A 135 20.49 -17.77 -6.55
C THR A 135 21.40 -16.60 -6.95
N LEU A 136 22.18 -16.79 -8.02
CA LEU A 136 23.12 -15.77 -8.50
C LEU A 136 22.38 -14.55 -9.08
N CYS A 137 21.25 -14.78 -9.76
CA CYS A 137 20.40 -13.70 -10.26
C CYS A 137 19.84 -12.85 -9.11
N PHE A 138 19.23 -13.50 -8.11
CA PHE A 138 18.66 -12.78 -6.96
C PHE A 138 19.73 -12.01 -6.19
N LEU A 139 20.92 -12.57 -6.01
CA LEU A 139 22.02 -11.88 -5.35
C LEU A 139 22.37 -10.58 -6.07
N LYS A 140 22.59 -10.65 -7.39
CA LYS A 140 22.93 -9.47 -8.22
C LYS A 140 21.86 -8.39 -8.15
N GLN A 141 20.59 -8.76 -8.36
CA GLN A 141 19.51 -7.78 -8.40
C GLN A 141 19.22 -7.17 -7.03
N ARG A 142 19.37 -7.92 -5.94
CA ARG A 142 19.23 -7.37 -4.58
C ARG A 142 20.29 -6.35 -4.25
N LEU A 143 21.54 -6.59 -4.66
CA LEU A 143 22.61 -5.62 -4.47
C LEU A 143 22.26 -4.30 -5.18
N GLN A 144 21.69 -4.39 -6.38
CA GLN A 144 21.22 -3.21 -7.13
C GLN A 144 20.00 -2.54 -6.48
N LEU A 145 19.12 -3.30 -5.83
CA LEU A 145 17.91 -2.78 -5.17
C LEU A 145 18.17 -2.21 -3.77
N LYS A 146 19.30 -2.57 -3.15
CA LYS A 146 19.65 -2.20 -1.76
C LYS A 146 19.58 -0.70 -1.48
N PRO A 147 20.06 0.22 -2.34
CA PRO A 147 19.97 1.66 -2.07
C PRO A 147 18.52 2.15 -1.99
N LEU A 148 17.64 1.65 -2.87
CA LEU A 148 16.23 2.01 -2.87
C LEU A 148 15.49 1.46 -1.64
N HIS A 149 15.84 0.24 -1.21
CA HIS A 149 15.33 -0.31 0.04
C HIS A 149 15.72 0.57 1.22
N LEU A 150 17.01 0.91 1.32
CA LEU A 150 17.54 1.74 2.40
C LEU A 150 16.89 3.11 2.42
N LEU A 151 16.72 3.74 1.25
CA LEU A 151 15.98 5.00 1.13
C LEU A 151 14.56 4.85 1.69
N THR A 152 13.83 3.81 1.30
CA THR A 152 12.46 3.58 1.79
C THR A 152 12.43 3.41 3.31
N VAL A 153 13.36 2.63 3.88
CA VAL A 153 13.46 2.38 5.32
C VAL A 153 13.81 3.67 6.09
N MET A 154 14.85 4.38 5.64
CA MET A 154 15.32 5.62 6.28
C MET A 154 14.26 6.70 6.24
N SER A 155 13.64 6.93 5.07
CA SER A 155 12.56 7.91 4.94
C SER A 155 11.35 7.54 5.79
N ASN A 156 10.95 6.26 5.84
CA ASN A 156 9.86 5.84 6.72
C ASN A 156 10.15 6.16 8.19
N ARG A 157 11.37 5.89 8.65
CA ARG A 157 11.77 6.14 10.03
C ARG A 157 11.83 7.64 10.35
N LEU A 158 12.48 8.43 9.49
CA LEU A 158 12.64 9.87 9.69
C LEU A 158 11.29 10.59 9.63
N CYS A 159 10.48 10.33 8.59
CA CYS A 159 9.16 10.91 8.45
C CYS A 159 8.20 10.43 9.56
N GLY A 160 8.33 9.18 10.01
CA GLY A 160 7.58 8.68 11.16
C GLY A 160 7.90 9.43 12.45
N ARG A 161 9.18 9.68 12.74
CA ARG A 161 9.61 10.51 13.87
C ARG A 161 9.12 11.94 13.74
N TYR A 162 9.27 12.54 12.56
CA TYR A 162 8.78 13.89 12.29
C TYR A 162 7.27 14.01 12.53
N ASN A 163 6.48 13.04 12.09
CA ASN A 163 5.03 13.04 12.30
C ASN A 163 4.59 12.86 13.76
N ILE A 164 5.44 12.28 14.61
CA ILE A 164 5.17 12.13 16.05
C ILE A 164 5.63 13.38 16.82
N TYR A 165 6.84 13.85 16.56
CA TYR A 165 7.48 14.89 17.37
C TYR A 165 7.20 16.32 16.86
N GLY A 166 6.85 16.46 15.58
CA GLY A 166 6.71 17.76 14.93
C GLY A 166 8.05 18.41 14.62
N GLU A 167 8.00 19.53 13.89
CA GLU A 167 9.18 20.25 13.41
C GLU A 167 10.09 20.72 14.54
N GLU A 168 9.51 21.29 15.61
CA GLU A 168 10.26 21.88 16.72
C GLU A 168 11.12 20.88 17.50
N LYS A 169 10.75 19.59 17.50
CA LYS A 169 11.40 18.52 18.27
C LYS A 169 12.11 17.50 17.39
N PHE A 170 12.14 17.70 16.07
CA PHE A 170 12.81 16.79 15.16
C PHE A 170 14.29 17.16 15.01
N THR A 171 15.16 16.44 15.72
CA THR A 171 16.62 16.58 15.60
C THR A 171 17.23 15.44 14.80
N PHE A 172 18.22 15.77 13.96
CA PHE A 172 19.08 14.79 13.31
C PHE A 172 20.23 14.42 14.26
N GLU A 173 19.95 13.54 15.22
CA GLU A 173 21.00 12.85 16.00
C GLU A 173 21.51 11.60 15.27
#